data_AF-A0A937GLM4-F1
#
_entry.id   AF-A0A937GLM4-F1
#
_cell.length_a   1.000
_cell.length_b   1.000
_cell.length_c   1.000
_cell.angle_alpha   90.00
_cell.angle_beta   90.00
_cell.angle_gamma   90.00
#
_symmetry.space_group_name_H-M   'P 1'
#
loop_
_entity.id
_entity.type
_entity.pdbx_description
1 polymer ?
#
loop_
_entity_poly.entity_id
_entity_poly.type
_entity_poly.pdbx_seq_one_letter_code
_entity_poly.pdbx_strand_id
1 'polypeptide(L)'
;AMNPHCKIYILMGKTDFNAEKHKQQSMILVPADTPGIKIIRPLQVFGSVDSPEGHAEIELSNVRVPASNILLGEGRGFEIAQGRLGPGRIHHCMRLIGVAQRALELMCKRANQREAFGRNLIKFTSIRQDIAKSECEIQQARLLTLAAADKIDKFGAKEAKNLIAMIKIQVPQMACNVVDRAIQVHGGMGVSQDTPLAGYYAIARVLRLADGPDEVHMFQLGRNLAKQYEI
;
A
#
# COMPACT_ATOMS: atom_id res chain seq x y z
N ALA A 1 -1.86 15.98 1.62
CA ALA A 1 -1.77 17.27 2.36
C ALA A 1 -1.42 18.43 1.46
N MET A 2 -0.42 18.30 0.58
CA MET A 2 0.02 19.39 -0.30
C MET A 2 -0.87 19.60 -1.54
N ASN A 3 -1.82 18.70 -1.81
CA ASN A 3 -2.77 18.88 -2.91
C ASN A 3 -3.65 20.13 -2.63
N PRO A 4 -3.72 21.12 -3.55
CA PRO A 4 -4.43 22.39 -3.33
C PRO A 4 -5.95 22.23 -3.13
N HIS A 5 -6.50 21.09 -3.55
CA HIS A 5 -7.91 20.72 -3.35
C HIS A 5 -8.18 20.07 -1.99
N CYS A 6 -7.15 19.72 -1.21
CA CYS A 6 -7.32 19.18 0.14
C CYS A 6 -7.78 20.30 1.09
N LYS A 7 -9.07 20.33 1.43
CA LYS A 7 -9.66 21.34 2.34
C LYS A 7 -9.86 20.86 3.77
N ILE A 8 -9.72 19.56 4.01
CA ILE A 8 -9.94 18.95 5.33
C ILE A 8 -8.90 17.87 5.60
N TYR A 9 -8.40 17.84 6.83
CA TYR A 9 -7.60 16.76 7.37
C TYR A 9 -8.41 15.93 8.36
N ILE A 10 -8.19 14.61 8.35
CA ILE A 10 -8.62 13.72 9.42
C ILE A 10 -7.39 13.47 10.28
N LEU A 11 -7.36 14.07 11.47
CA LEU A 11 -6.26 13.97 12.41
C LEU A 11 -6.59 12.95 13.48
N MET A 12 -5.66 12.04 13.76
CA MET A 12 -5.71 11.22 14.97
C MET A 12 -4.74 11.79 16.00
N GLY A 13 -5.23 12.09 17.20
CA GLY A 13 -4.44 12.64 18.30
C GLY A 13 -4.69 11.90 19.59
N LYS A 14 -3.73 11.95 20.51
CA LYS A 14 -3.90 11.42 21.87
C LYS A 14 -4.68 12.45 22.70
N THR A 15 -5.84 12.05 23.23
CA THR A 15 -6.78 12.93 23.93
C THR A 15 -6.91 12.62 25.42
N ASP A 16 -6.67 11.37 25.82
CA ASP A 16 -6.63 10.97 27.24
C ASP A 16 -5.34 10.18 27.50
N PHE A 17 -4.51 10.66 28.42
CA PHE A 17 -3.22 10.05 28.75
C PHE A 17 -3.32 8.95 29.81
N ASN A 18 -4.45 8.87 30.51
CA ASN A 18 -4.70 7.97 31.63
C ASN A 18 -5.66 6.83 31.27
N ALA A 19 -6.44 6.96 30.18
CA ALA A 19 -7.30 5.89 29.68
C ALA A 19 -6.51 4.62 29.29
N GLU A 20 -7.21 3.49 29.15
CA GLU A 20 -6.63 2.27 28.60
C GLU A 20 -5.99 2.52 27.23
N LYS A 21 -4.86 1.86 26.94
CA LYS A 21 -4.01 2.10 25.75
C LYS A 21 -4.76 2.26 24.42
N HIS A 22 -5.85 1.50 24.21
CA HIS A 22 -6.66 1.51 22.98
C HIS A 22 -7.79 2.55 22.96
N LYS A 23 -7.96 3.33 24.02
CA LYS A 23 -8.95 4.40 24.19
C LYS A 23 -8.31 5.78 24.40
N GLN A 24 -6.99 5.89 24.26
CA GLN A 24 -6.26 7.14 24.48
C GLN A 24 -6.35 8.12 23.30
N GLN A 25 -6.88 7.70 22.15
CA GLN A 25 -6.82 8.44 20.89
C GLN A 25 -8.22 8.74 20.36
N SER A 26 -8.37 9.91 19.75
CA SER A 26 -9.58 10.34 19.05
C SER A 26 -9.25 10.73 17.61
N MET A 27 -10.24 10.69 16.72
CA MET A 27 -10.14 11.28 15.39
C MET A 27 -10.95 12.57 15.32
N ILE A 28 -10.39 13.60 14.69
CA ILE A 28 -11.00 14.93 14.60
C ILE A 28 -10.81 15.52 13.21
N LEU A 29 -11.83 16.22 12.72
CA LEU A 29 -11.77 16.96 11.47
C LEU A 29 -11.09 18.32 11.67
N VAL A 30 -10.12 18.64 10.80
CA VAL A 30 -9.36 19.90 10.87
C VAL A 30 -9.38 20.58 9.50
N PRO A 31 -10.03 21.74 9.34
CA PRO A 31 -9.97 22.55 8.13
C PRO A 31 -8.52 22.88 7.75
N ALA A 32 -8.18 22.77 6.47
CA ALA A 32 -6.80 22.87 6.01
C ALA A 32 -6.18 24.27 6.18
N ASP A 33 -7.03 25.29 6.29
CA ASP A 33 -6.70 26.71 6.51
C ASP A 33 -6.72 27.11 8.00
N THR A 34 -6.91 26.15 8.92
CA THR A 34 -6.92 26.45 10.36
C THR A 34 -5.56 27.06 10.77
N PRO A 35 -5.55 28.22 11.46
CA PRO A 35 -4.31 28.83 11.95
C PRO A 35 -3.49 27.86 12.81
N GLY A 36 -2.17 27.88 12.61
CA GLY A 36 -1.22 27.00 13.30
C GLY A 36 -0.85 25.72 12.54
N ILE A 37 -1.46 25.45 11.38
CA ILE A 37 -1.02 24.38 10.48
C ILE A 37 0.11 24.90 9.59
N LYS A 38 1.24 24.18 9.58
CA LYS A 38 2.38 24.51 8.73
C LYS A 38 2.89 23.26 8.01
N ILE A 39 2.87 23.30 6.68
CA ILE A 39 3.54 22.28 5.86
C ILE A 39 5.04 22.61 5.89
N ILE A 40 5.85 21.74 6.50
CA ILE A 40 7.29 21.96 6.66
C ILE A 40 8.03 21.66 5.37
N ARG A 41 7.80 20.47 4.79
CA ARG A 41 8.44 20.04 3.53
C ARG A 41 7.74 18.82 2.92
N PRO A 42 7.87 18.62 1.59
CA PRO A 42 7.57 17.34 0.96
C PRO A 42 8.57 16.26 1.40
N LEU A 43 8.13 15.01 1.38
CA LEU A 43 8.96 13.83 1.58
C LEU A 43 9.21 13.13 0.25
N GLN A 44 10.44 12.68 0.03
CA GLN A 44 10.82 11.95 -1.17
C GLN A 44 10.81 10.44 -0.93
N VAL A 45 10.36 9.70 -1.94
CA VAL A 45 10.46 8.25 -2.04
C VAL A 45 11.26 7.92 -3.29
N PHE A 46 12.43 7.29 -3.13
CA PHE A 46 13.37 7.03 -4.23
C PHE A 46 13.65 8.28 -5.10
N GLY A 47 13.76 9.46 -4.47
CA GLY A 47 14.02 10.73 -5.15
C GLY A 47 12.79 11.40 -5.79
N SER A 48 11.61 10.77 -5.79
CA SER A 48 10.36 11.35 -6.27
C SER A 48 9.52 11.95 -5.14
N VAL A 49 8.86 13.08 -5.39
CA VAL A 49 7.92 13.73 -4.45
C VAL A 49 6.45 13.41 -4.75
N ASP A 50 6.18 12.57 -5.75
CA ASP A 50 4.82 12.18 -6.18
C ASP A 50 3.92 13.38 -6.58
N SER A 51 4.47 14.39 -7.27
CA SER A 51 3.74 15.61 -7.61
C SER A 51 2.56 15.36 -8.58
N PRO A 52 1.39 15.99 -8.42
CA PRO A 52 1.02 17.02 -7.42
C PRO A 52 0.53 16.45 -6.07
N GLU A 53 0.56 15.12 -5.90
CA GLU A 53 0.00 14.35 -4.79
C GLU A 53 1.10 13.80 -3.87
N GLY A 54 1.71 14.65 -3.04
CA GLY A 54 2.84 14.21 -2.22
C GLY A 54 2.53 13.84 -0.76
N HIS A 55 3.54 13.23 -0.13
CA HIS A 55 3.65 13.09 1.32
C HIS A 55 4.38 14.30 1.92
N ALA A 56 3.99 14.72 3.12
CA ALA A 56 4.57 15.92 3.75
C ALA A 56 4.75 15.75 5.26
N GLU A 57 5.77 16.43 5.77
CA GLU A 57 5.91 16.73 7.19
C GLU A 57 5.05 17.95 7.51
N ILE A 58 4.19 17.85 8.52
CA ILE A 58 3.24 18.90 8.91
C ILE A 58 3.41 19.16 10.40
N GLU A 59 3.61 20.43 10.75
CA GLU A 59 3.61 20.92 12.11
C GLU A 59 2.23 21.49 12.46
N LEU A 60 1.77 21.19 13.68
CA LEU A 60 0.52 21.68 14.24
C LEU A 60 0.84 22.46 15.53
N SER A 61 0.86 23.79 15.44
CA SER A 61 1.19 24.68 16.56
C SER A 61 -0.06 25.40 17.07
N ASN A 62 -0.57 24.98 18.24
CA ASN A 62 -1.76 25.58 18.87
C ASN A 62 -3.00 25.64 17.94
N VAL A 63 -3.16 24.65 17.06
CA VAL A 63 -4.32 24.52 16.16
C VAL A 63 -5.59 24.33 17.00
N ARG A 64 -6.59 25.20 16.82
CA ARG A 64 -7.87 25.15 17.54
C ARG A 64 -9.00 24.81 16.59
N VAL A 65 -9.79 23.81 16.96
CA VAL A 65 -11.00 23.40 16.24
C VAL A 65 -12.14 23.13 17.25
N PRO A 66 -13.43 23.24 16.85
CA PRO A 66 -14.55 22.93 17.73
C PRO A 66 -14.55 21.46 18.18
N ALA A 67 -15.00 21.20 19.41
CA ALA A 67 -15.17 19.82 19.91
C ALA A 67 -16.17 19.00 19.08
N SER A 68 -17.14 19.67 18.45
CA SER A 68 -18.09 19.05 17.50
C SER A 68 -17.43 18.45 16.26
N ASN A 69 -16.15 18.74 15.99
CA ASN A 69 -15.40 18.13 14.88
C ASN A 69 -14.91 16.71 15.20
N ILE A 70 -15.07 16.24 16.45
CA ILE A 70 -14.70 14.88 16.84
C ILE A 70 -15.57 13.88 16.06
N LEU A 71 -14.92 12.91 15.43
CA LEU A 71 -15.59 11.83 14.73
C LEU A 71 -16.00 10.75 15.72
N LEU A 72 -17.29 10.41 15.73
CA LEU A 72 -17.93 9.37 16.56
C LEU A 72 -17.92 9.63 18.07
N GLY A 73 -16.78 9.96 18.66
CA GLY A 73 -16.63 10.27 20.09
C GLY A 73 -15.18 10.19 20.55
N GLU A 74 -14.92 10.74 21.74
CA GLU A 74 -13.60 10.66 22.36
C GLU A 74 -13.18 9.21 22.65
N GLY A 75 -11.89 8.91 22.47
CA GLY A 75 -11.32 7.59 22.69
C GLY A 75 -11.67 6.55 21.62
N ARG A 76 -12.46 6.91 20.59
CA ARG A 76 -12.88 6.02 19.49
C ARG A 76 -11.91 6.04 18.29
N GLY A 77 -10.75 6.70 18.41
CA GLY A 77 -9.82 6.91 17.29
C GLY A 77 -9.30 5.61 16.66
N PHE A 78 -8.93 4.63 17.48
CA PHE A 78 -8.44 3.34 16.97
C PHE A 78 -9.52 2.54 16.23
N GLU A 79 -10.76 2.60 16.69
CA GLU A 79 -11.87 1.92 16.03
C GLU A 79 -12.10 2.47 14.63
N ILE A 80 -12.14 3.80 14.50
CA ILE A 80 -12.30 4.48 13.21
C ILE A 80 -11.12 4.14 12.29
N ALA A 81 -9.89 4.15 12.83
CA ALA A 81 -8.69 3.77 12.08
C ALA A 81 -8.80 2.35 11.52
N GLN A 82 -9.17 1.36 12.34
CA GLN A 82 -9.30 -0.03 11.89
C GLN A 82 -10.43 -0.21 10.87
N GLY A 83 -11.57 0.46 11.09
CA GLY A 83 -12.70 0.45 10.17
C GLY A 83 -12.33 0.97 8.78
N ARG A 84 -11.50 2.02 8.70
CA ARG A 84 -11.02 2.60 7.44
C ARG A 84 -9.88 1.80 6.80
N LEU A 85 -8.93 1.32 7.59
CA LEU A 85 -7.72 0.66 7.07
C LEU A 85 -8.01 -0.71 6.45
N GLY A 86 -9.04 -1.43 6.91
CA GLY A 86 -9.45 -2.70 6.29
C GLY A 86 -9.74 -2.58 4.79
N PRO A 87 -10.71 -1.74 4.38
CA PRO A 87 -10.98 -1.45 2.96
C PRO A 87 -9.79 -0.82 2.22
N GLY A 88 -9.01 0.06 2.87
CA GLY A 88 -7.82 0.65 2.26
C GLY A 88 -6.81 -0.39 1.78
N ARG A 89 -6.51 -1.38 2.63
CA ARG A 89 -5.55 -2.45 2.34
C ARG A 89 -5.94 -3.26 1.10
N ILE A 90 -7.22 -3.65 0.97
CA ILE A 90 -7.66 -4.45 -0.18
C ILE A 90 -7.63 -3.64 -1.48
N HIS A 91 -8.04 -2.37 -1.45
CA HIS A 91 -7.97 -1.51 -2.63
C HIS A 91 -6.53 -1.33 -3.14
N HIS A 92 -5.55 -1.19 -2.24
CA HIS A 92 -4.14 -1.15 -2.62
C HIS A 92 -3.68 -2.46 -3.27
N CYS A 93 -4.09 -3.62 -2.73
CA CYS A 93 -3.76 -4.92 -3.31
C CYS A 93 -4.35 -5.09 -4.72
N MET A 94 -5.63 -4.73 -4.91
CA MET A 94 -6.29 -4.78 -6.21
C MET A 94 -5.53 -3.96 -7.28
N ARG A 95 -5.12 -2.73 -6.95
CA ARG A 95 -4.35 -1.88 -7.88
C ARG A 95 -2.95 -2.43 -8.16
N LEU A 96 -2.26 -2.96 -7.14
CA LEU A 96 -0.92 -3.54 -7.31
C LEU A 96 -0.91 -4.79 -8.19
N ILE A 97 -1.98 -5.60 -8.19
CA ILE A 97 -2.13 -6.70 -9.15
C ILE A 97 -2.18 -6.15 -10.58
N GLY A 98 -2.90 -5.05 -10.81
CA GLY A 98 -2.93 -4.36 -12.10
C GLY A 98 -1.55 -3.83 -12.51
N VAL A 99 -0.81 -3.23 -11.57
CA VAL A 99 0.59 -2.78 -11.79
C VAL A 99 1.49 -3.95 -12.19
N ALA A 100 1.44 -5.07 -11.47
CA ALA A 100 2.23 -6.26 -11.76
C ALA A 100 1.87 -6.86 -13.13
N GLN A 101 0.57 -6.93 -13.47
CA GLN A 101 0.12 -7.38 -14.79
C GLN A 101 0.69 -6.50 -15.90
N ARG A 102 0.67 -5.18 -15.71
CA ARG A 102 1.24 -4.24 -16.68
C ARG A 102 2.75 -4.39 -16.83
N ALA A 103 3.47 -4.60 -15.73
CA ALA A 103 4.91 -4.86 -15.76
C ALA A 103 5.23 -6.16 -16.51
N LEU A 104 4.45 -7.22 -16.32
CA LEU A 104 4.58 -8.47 -17.07
C LEU A 104 4.36 -8.27 -18.57
N GLU A 105 3.34 -7.52 -18.98
CA GLU A 105 3.11 -7.18 -20.40
C GLU A 105 4.29 -6.44 -21.02
N LEU A 106 4.84 -5.43 -20.31
CA LEU A 106 6.01 -4.69 -20.75
C LEU A 106 7.23 -5.61 -20.86
N MET A 107 7.45 -6.48 -19.87
CA MET A 107 8.53 -7.48 -19.88
C MET A 107 8.44 -8.39 -21.10
N CYS A 108 7.27 -8.95 -21.39
CA CYS A 108 7.03 -9.79 -22.57
C CYS A 108 7.27 -9.03 -23.88
N LYS A 109 6.78 -7.79 -24.01
CA LYS A 109 6.99 -6.96 -25.20
C LYS A 109 8.48 -6.70 -25.43
N ARG A 110 9.19 -6.26 -24.39
CA ARG A 110 10.63 -5.99 -24.46
C ARG A 110 11.42 -7.25 -24.81
N ALA A 111 11.10 -8.38 -24.19
CA ALA A 111 11.78 -9.64 -24.45
C ALA A 111 11.65 -10.11 -25.92
N ASN A 112 10.52 -9.83 -26.56
CA ASN A 112 10.29 -10.18 -27.97
C ASN A 112 10.92 -9.20 -28.97
N GLN A 113 11.18 -7.95 -28.57
CA GLN A 113 11.69 -6.91 -29.46
C GLN A 113 13.21 -6.72 -29.40
N ARG A 114 13.84 -7.07 -28.28
CA ARG A 114 15.27 -6.83 -28.06
C ARG A 114 16.09 -8.08 -28.42
N GLU A 115 17.07 -7.92 -29.30
CA GLU A 115 18.08 -8.94 -29.57
C GLU A 115 19.35 -8.76 -28.74
N ALA A 116 19.91 -9.85 -28.22
CA ALA A 116 21.23 -9.89 -27.63
C ALA A 116 21.89 -11.24 -27.95
N PHE A 117 23.19 -11.24 -28.21
CA PHE A 117 23.93 -12.44 -28.59
C PHE A 117 23.28 -13.22 -29.75
N GLY A 118 22.82 -12.50 -30.78
CA GLY A 118 22.30 -13.06 -32.03
C GLY A 118 20.87 -13.61 -31.98
N ARG A 119 20.09 -13.36 -30.91
CA ARG A 119 18.67 -13.75 -30.84
C ARG A 119 17.86 -12.84 -29.91
N ASN A 120 16.54 -12.83 -30.08
CA ASN A 120 15.64 -12.13 -29.16
C ASN A 120 15.79 -12.65 -27.71
N LEU A 121 15.68 -11.75 -26.74
CA LEU A 121 15.77 -12.07 -25.31
C LEU A 121 14.79 -13.18 -24.91
N ILE A 122 13.60 -13.22 -25.53
CA ILE A 122 12.59 -14.26 -25.30
C ILE A 122 13.07 -15.69 -25.64
N LYS A 123 14.18 -15.85 -26.37
CA LYS A 123 14.76 -17.16 -26.70
C LYS A 123 15.71 -17.69 -25.62
N PHE A 124 16.04 -16.89 -24.60
CA PHE A 124 16.82 -17.34 -23.44
C PHE A 124 15.90 -17.97 -22.39
N THR A 125 16.31 -19.11 -21.84
CA THR A 125 15.52 -19.89 -20.88
C THR A 125 15.21 -19.09 -19.61
N SER A 126 16.18 -18.33 -19.08
CA SER A 126 16.01 -17.50 -17.88
C SER A 126 14.88 -16.48 -18.04
N ILE A 127 14.81 -15.79 -19.18
CA ILE A 127 13.76 -14.81 -19.47
C ILE A 127 12.37 -15.47 -19.49
N ARG A 128 12.25 -16.67 -20.06
CA ARG A 128 10.98 -17.42 -20.06
C ARG A 128 10.59 -17.88 -18.66
N GLN A 129 11.57 -18.29 -17.85
CA GLN A 129 11.34 -18.67 -16.46
C GLN A 129 10.86 -17.48 -15.62
N ASP A 130 11.43 -16.29 -15.82
CA ASP A 130 11.00 -15.07 -15.15
C ASP A 130 9.57 -14.66 -15.52
N ILE A 131 9.21 -14.77 -16.80
CA ILE A 131 7.83 -14.56 -17.28
C ILE A 131 6.87 -15.56 -16.63
N ALA A 132 7.20 -16.86 -16.67
CA ALA A 132 6.35 -17.91 -16.10
C ALA A 132 6.16 -17.74 -14.59
N LYS A 133 7.25 -17.46 -13.85
CA LYS A 133 7.19 -17.22 -12.41
C LYS A 133 6.32 -16.01 -12.09
N SER A 134 6.46 -14.93 -12.86
CA SER A 134 5.67 -13.72 -12.67
C SER A 134 4.17 -13.95 -12.89
N GLU A 135 3.79 -14.68 -13.94
CA GLU A 135 2.38 -15.04 -14.18
C GLU A 135 1.81 -15.88 -13.02
N CYS A 136 2.54 -16.89 -12.56
CA CYS A 136 2.12 -17.71 -11.41
C CYS A 136 1.89 -16.86 -10.15
N GLU A 137 2.86 -16.00 -9.79
CA GLU A 137 2.77 -15.13 -8.61
C GLU A 137 1.58 -14.17 -8.73
N ILE A 138 1.34 -13.60 -9.91
CA ILE A 138 0.21 -12.71 -10.19
C ILE A 138 -1.13 -13.43 -10.04
N GLN A 139 -1.28 -14.64 -10.59
CA GLN A 139 -2.52 -15.41 -10.47
C GLN A 139 -2.81 -15.82 -9.03
N GLN A 140 -1.80 -16.26 -8.28
CA GLN A 140 -1.91 -16.58 -6.85
C GLN A 140 -2.41 -15.37 -6.05
N ALA A 141 -1.78 -14.21 -6.24
CA ALA A 141 -2.14 -12.96 -5.58
C ALA A 141 -3.57 -12.50 -5.93
N ARG A 142 -3.98 -12.65 -7.19
CA ARG A 142 -5.32 -12.29 -7.66
C ARG A 142 -6.39 -13.16 -7.04
N LEU A 143 -6.23 -14.48 -7.06
CA LEU A 143 -7.20 -15.39 -6.47
C LEU A 143 -7.32 -15.18 -4.96
N LEU A 144 -6.21 -14.96 -4.27
CA LEU A 144 -6.21 -14.62 -2.84
C LEU A 144 -6.95 -13.30 -2.56
N THR A 145 -6.78 -12.29 -3.42
CA THR A 145 -7.48 -11.00 -3.31
C THR A 145 -8.97 -11.12 -3.59
N LEU A 146 -9.38 -11.93 -4.58
CA LEU A 146 -10.78 -12.22 -4.84
C LEU A 146 -11.43 -12.98 -3.68
N ALA A 147 -10.74 -13.95 -3.08
CA ALA A 147 -11.22 -14.65 -1.89
C ALA A 147 -11.40 -13.69 -0.70
N ALA A 148 -10.49 -12.74 -0.51
CA ALA A 148 -10.64 -11.69 0.51
C ALA A 148 -11.86 -10.80 0.24
N ALA A 149 -12.05 -10.35 -1.00
CA ALA A 149 -13.19 -9.53 -1.40
C ALA A 149 -14.52 -10.28 -1.18
N ASP A 150 -14.63 -11.52 -1.65
CA ASP A 150 -15.83 -12.35 -1.48
C ASP A 150 -16.17 -12.56 0.01
N LYS A 151 -15.16 -12.76 0.86
CA LYS A 151 -15.36 -12.87 2.31
C LYS A 151 -15.87 -11.57 2.93
N ILE A 152 -15.37 -10.41 2.46
CA ILE A 152 -15.85 -9.10 2.90
C ILE A 152 -17.30 -8.91 2.49
N ASP A 153 -17.67 -9.22 1.26
CA ASP A 153 -19.03 -9.01 0.74
C ASP A 153 -20.05 -9.88 1.50
N LYS A 154 -19.69 -11.12 1.83
CA LYS A 154 -20.58 -12.06 2.52
C LYS A 154 -20.65 -11.88 4.04
N PHE A 155 -19.56 -11.45 4.69
CA PHE A 155 -19.43 -11.50 6.16
C PHE A 155 -18.84 -10.24 6.79
N GLY A 156 -18.48 -9.24 5.99
CA GLY A 156 -17.85 -8.00 6.45
C GLY A 156 -16.34 -8.09 6.69
N ALA A 157 -15.70 -6.92 6.73
CA ALA A 157 -14.23 -6.80 6.84
C ALA A 157 -13.65 -7.36 8.14
N LYS A 158 -14.41 -7.34 9.24
CA LYS A 158 -13.99 -7.89 10.53
C LYS A 158 -13.76 -9.39 10.45
N GLU A 159 -14.67 -10.11 9.80
CA GLU A 159 -14.57 -11.57 9.61
C GLU A 159 -13.54 -11.93 8.54
N ALA A 160 -13.30 -11.05 7.57
CA ALA A 160 -12.27 -11.21 6.54
C ALA A 160 -10.85 -10.83 6.98
N LYS A 161 -10.64 -10.41 8.24
CA LYS A 161 -9.36 -9.81 8.72
C LYS A 161 -8.11 -10.64 8.39
N ASN A 162 -8.19 -11.98 8.48
CA ASN A 162 -7.05 -12.84 8.21
C ASN A 162 -6.72 -12.86 6.71
N LEU A 163 -7.71 -12.92 5.83
CA LEU A 163 -7.51 -12.84 4.38
C LEU A 163 -6.98 -11.46 3.97
N ILE A 164 -7.49 -10.38 4.57
CA ILE A 164 -6.98 -9.01 4.36
C ILE A 164 -5.50 -8.92 4.75
N ALA A 165 -5.10 -9.52 5.87
CA ALA A 165 -3.69 -9.58 6.27
C ALA A 165 -2.85 -10.39 5.26
N MET A 166 -3.33 -11.56 4.84
CA MET A 166 -2.63 -12.41 3.86
C MET A 166 -2.35 -11.66 2.54
N ILE A 167 -3.34 -10.97 1.98
CA ILE A 167 -3.14 -10.20 0.73
C ILE A 167 -2.18 -9.03 0.95
N LYS A 168 -2.26 -8.36 2.10
CA LYS A 168 -1.41 -7.20 2.41
C LYS A 168 0.05 -7.58 2.63
N ILE A 169 0.32 -8.85 2.99
CA ILE A 169 1.66 -9.44 3.04
C ILE A 169 2.12 -9.84 1.64
N GLN A 170 1.30 -10.59 0.90
CA GLN A 170 1.74 -11.25 -0.33
C GLN A 170 1.75 -10.33 -1.55
N VAL A 171 0.74 -9.48 -1.72
CA VAL A 171 0.55 -8.72 -2.95
C VAL A 171 1.63 -7.65 -3.16
N PRO A 172 2.03 -6.84 -2.17
CA PRO A 172 3.13 -5.89 -2.35
C PRO A 172 4.46 -6.56 -2.67
N GLN A 173 4.78 -7.68 -2.03
CA GLN A 173 6.01 -8.43 -2.30
C GLN A 173 6.00 -9.03 -3.71
N MET A 174 4.88 -9.63 -4.14
CA MET A 174 4.71 -10.10 -5.51
C MET A 174 4.92 -8.97 -6.51
N ALA A 175 4.29 -7.81 -6.29
CA ALA A 175 4.43 -6.68 -7.20
C ALA A 175 5.89 -6.20 -7.30
N CYS A 176 6.62 -6.11 -6.18
CA CYS A 176 8.06 -5.82 -6.20
C CYS A 176 8.82 -6.84 -7.06
N ASN A 177 8.60 -8.14 -6.87
CA ASN A 177 9.31 -9.20 -7.58
C ASN A 177 9.07 -9.14 -9.09
N VAL A 178 7.82 -8.99 -9.52
CA VAL A 178 7.44 -8.95 -10.93
C VAL A 178 8.00 -7.69 -11.59
N VAL A 179 7.85 -6.54 -10.95
CA VAL A 179 8.34 -5.27 -11.50
C VAL A 179 9.86 -5.27 -11.59
N ASP A 180 10.56 -5.81 -10.60
CA ASP A 180 12.02 -5.91 -10.60
C ASP A 180 12.54 -6.79 -11.77
N ARG A 181 11.90 -7.96 -12.01
CA ARG A 181 12.20 -8.77 -13.21
C ARG A 181 11.94 -7.99 -14.49
N ALA A 182 10.85 -7.24 -14.57
CA ALA A 182 10.55 -6.42 -15.73
C ALA A 182 11.61 -5.33 -15.95
N ILE A 183 12.07 -4.65 -14.90
CA ILE A 183 13.19 -3.69 -14.94
C ILE A 183 14.44 -4.38 -15.50
N GLN A 184 14.78 -5.56 -14.96
CA GLN A 184 15.95 -6.32 -15.38
C GLN A 184 15.93 -6.67 -16.88
N VAL A 185 14.77 -7.08 -17.42
CA VAL A 185 14.60 -7.36 -18.86
C VAL A 185 14.73 -6.10 -19.73
N HIS A 186 14.39 -4.92 -19.19
CA HIS A 186 14.57 -3.65 -19.90
C HIS A 186 16.01 -3.12 -19.84
N GLY A 187 16.83 -3.61 -18.91
CA GLY A 187 18.20 -3.13 -18.67
C GLY A 187 18.18 -1.69 -18.14
N GLY A 188 19.13 -0.85 -18.58
CA GLY A 188 19.20 0.55 -18.15
C GLY A 188 17.92 1.37 -18.42
N MET A 189 17.14 1.01 -19.44
CA MET A 189 15.85 1.64 -19.74
C MET A 189 14.78 1.33 -18.67
N GLY A 190 14.92 0.22 -17.94
CA GLY A 190 13.98 -0.16 -16.88
C GLY A 190 14.02 0.77 -15.67
N VAL A 191 15.15 1.44 -15.44
CA VAL A 191 15.32 2.41 -14.35
C VAL A 191 15.22 3.87 -14.83
N SER A 192 15.05 4.11 -16.13
CA SER A 192 14.87 5.45 -16.69
C SER A 192 13.39 5.83 -16.77
N GLN A 193 13.15 7.12 -17.04
CA GLN A 193 11.83 7.70 -17.25
C GLN A 193 11.11 7.20 -18.52
N ASP A 194 11.80 6.47 -19.40
CA ASP A 194 11.22 5.99 -20.67
C ASP A 194 10.27 4.81 -20.45
N THR A 195 10.24 4.27 -19.22
CA THR A 195 9.27 3.26 -18.80
C THR A 195 8.66 3.65 -17.46
N PRO A 196 7.44 3.20 -17.15
CA PRO A 196 6.82 3.44 -15.84
C PRO A 196 7.37 2.52 -14.74
N LEU A 197 8.33 1.63 -15.04
CA LEU A 197 8.70 0.51 -14.17
C LEU A 197 9.34 0.96 -12.86
N ALA A 198 10.20 1.98 -12.87
CA ALA A 198 10.78 2.53 -11.65
C ALA A 198 9.72 3.07 -10.68
N GLY A 199 8.70 3.77 -11.22
CA GLY A 199 7.55 4.25 -10.45
C GLY A 199 6.71 3.10 -9.89
N TYR A 200 6.46 2.06 -10.69
CA TYR A 200 5.78 0.84 -10.25
C TYR A 200 6.49 0.13 -9.10
N TYR A 201 7.84 0.08 -9.14
CA TYR A 201 8.62 -0.52 -8.07
C TYR A 201 8.54 0.31 -6.79
N ALA A 202 8.67 1.64 -6.91
CA ALA A 202 8.60 2.56 -5.78
C ALA A 202 7.27 2.41 -5.02
N ILE A 203 6.12 2.41 -5.71
CA ILE A 203 4.81 2.28 -5.06
C ILE A 203 4.61 0.89 -4.44
N ALA A 204 5.04 -0.18 -5.11
CA ALA A 204 4.99 -1.54 -4.55
C ALA A 204 5.82 -1.64 -3.26
N ARG A 205 7.00 -1.02 -3.24
CA ARG A 205 7.88 -0.99 -2.07
C ARG A 205 7.33 -0.17 -0.92
N VAL A 206 6.70 0.98 -1.20
CA VAL A 206 6.02 1.81 -0.20
C VAL A 206 4.88 1.04 0.46
N LEU A 207 4.12 0.26 -0.31
CA LEU A 207 2.98 -0.51 0.20
C LEU A 207 3.37 -1.72 1.04
N ARG A 208 4.66 -2.03 1.18
CA ARG A 208 5.18 -2.93 2.24
C ARG A 208 5.28 -2.25 3.61
N LEU A 209 5.11 -0.93 3.68
CA LEU A 209 5.18 -0.11 4.90
C LEU A 209 3.84 0.59 5.20
N ALA A 210 3.25 1.21 4.18
CA ALA A 210 1.99 1.94 4.29
C ALA A 210 0.82 0.99 4.65
N ASP A 211 -0.16 1.51 5.38
CA ASP A 211 -1.30 0.77 5.93
C ASP A 211 -0.94 -0.46 6.80
N GLY A 212 0.29 -0.47 7.33
CA GLY A 212 0.84 -1.47 8.22
C GLY A 212 2.01 -2.22 7.57
N PRO A 213 3.21 -2.23 8.20
CA PRO A 213 4.34 -3.03 7.75
C PRO A 213 4.00 -4.52 7.70
N ASP A 214 4.65 -5.24 6.79
CA ASP A 214 4.41 -6.67 6.58
C ASP A 214 4.54 -7.47 7.88
N GLU A 215 5.52 -7.14 8.73
CA GLU A 215 5.80 -7.82 10.00
C GLU A 215 4.66 -7.68 11.00
N VAL A 216 3.96 -6.54 11.00
CA VAL A 216 2.79 -6.32 11.87
C VAL A 216 1.64 -7.21 11.44
N HIS A 217 1.43 -7.36 10.13
CA HIS A 217 0.40 -8.26 9.58
C HIS A 217 0.76 -9.72 9.82
N MET A 218 2.01 -10.12 9.62
CA MET A 218 2.50 -11.48 9.88
C MET A 218 2.34 -11.85 11.35
N PHE A 219 2.74 -10.97 12.27
CA PHE A 219 2.56 -11.17 13.71
C PHE A 219 1.08 -11.36 14.06
N GLN A 220 0.20 -10.47 13.58
CA GLN A 220 -1.23 -10.56 13.87
C GLN A 220 -1.85 -11.84 13.30
N LEU A 221 -1.53 -12.18 12.06
CA LEU A 221 -2.02 -13.38 11.39
C LEU A 221 -1.56 -14.65 12.10
N GLY A 222 -0.25 -14.76 12.38
CA GLY A 222 0.34 -15.90 13.07
C GLY A 222 -0.26 -16.10 14.46
N ARG A 223 -0.35 -15.02 15.25
CA ARG A 223 -0.99 -15.06 16.58
C ARG A 223 -2.44 -15.52 16.51
N ASN A 224 -3.22 -14.99 15.56
CA ASN A 224 -4.64 -15.34 15.43
C ASN A 224 -4.84 -16.81 15.00
N LEU A 225 -3.98 -17.32 14.12
CA LEU A 225 -4.04 -18.72 13.67
C LEU A 225 -3.61 -19.67 14.79
N ALA A 226 -2.50 -19.39 15.47
CA ALA A 226 -2.00 -20.23 16.56
C ALA A 226 -3.04 -20.39 17.69
N LYS A 227 -3.73 -19.29 18.05
CA LYS A 227 -4.78 -19.30 19.06
C LYS A 227 -5.94 -20.28 18.76
N GLN A 228 -6.19 -20.62 17.49
CA GLN A 228 -7.25 -21.56 17.12
C GLN A 228 -6.92 -23.02 17.50
N TYR A 229 -5.66 -23.29 17.83
CA TYR A 229 -5.15 -24.62 18.15
C TYR A 229 -4.55 -24.70 19.57
N GLU A 230 -4.79 -23.70 20.42
CA GLU A 230 -4.46 -23.80 21.84
C GLU A 230 -5.32 -24.90 22.49
N ILE A 231 -4.65 -25.82 23.20
CA ILE A 231 -5.28 -26.92 23.97
C ILE A 231 -5.65 -26.40 25.36
#